data_AF-A0A523HE20-F1
#
_entry.id   AF-A0A523HE20-F1
#
_cell.length_a   1.000
_cell.length_b   1.000
_cell.length_c   1.000
_cell.angle_alpha   90.00
_cell.angle_beta   90.00
_cell.angle_gamma   90.00
#
_symmetry.space_group_name_H-M   'P 1'
#
loop_
_entity.id
_entity.type
_entity.pdbx_description
1 polymer ?
#
loop_
_entity_poly.entity_id
_entity_poly.type
_entity_poly.pdbx_seq_one_letter_code
_entity_poly.pdbx_strand_id
1 'polypeptide(L)'
;MMKKTYLSILLSILIFSTACSGGEGPREVSAVTSSAKSTDYLSLMPEETNILFYANFRSIKQTSFGAELSARFEDEIGVNRGDREYRDFLEATGMDPEKDIYELWFGSTGGDWHDNVSGAIIRGRFDEKKIVEYIEEERYHRLRQTNYRGHKIYNIEDNNRGNDDTEFTFLNSETVAIGDVEWIKNVVDLSKDGGKNVLSNKTMARFINEIPGNDQLWAVINLSEMTDGWTQKIRQQGSAFKGTKSIENMQSLIFHTRVDKDARLYIKGDFGTAEEAELLAETMNGFKAMAKLMVMDDKEAIDMLNGIKIKSEGSLILINTTVDKNFFDKVDEKRKKFGGGPVKLL
;
A
#
# COMPACT_ATOMS: atom_id res chain seq x y z
N MET A 1 30.86 -8.03 -9.44
CA MET A 1 29.65 -8.80 -9.10
C MET A 1 28.48 -7.82 -8.98
N MET A 2 27.99 -7.30 -10.13
CA MET A 2 27.01 -6.22 -10.22
C MET A 2 26.11 -6.47 -11.43
N LYS A 3 24.90 -7.00 -11.20
CA LYS A 3 23.81 -7.15 -12.19
C LYS A 3 22.45 -7.17 -11.45
N LYS A 4 22.21 -6.15 -10.63
CA LYS A 4 20.96 -5.90 -9.90
C LYS A 4 20.76 -4.38 -9.78
N THR A 5 20.05 -3.79 -10.75
CA THR A 5 19.43 -2.46 -10.65
C THR A 5 18.37 -2.31 -11.76
N TYR A 6 18.75 -2.48 -13.04
CA TYR A 6 18.00 -2.26 -14.29
C TYR A 6 16.55 -2.79 -14.45
N LEU A 7 15.95 -3.48 -13.45
CA LEU A 7 14.52 -3.79 -13.39
C LEU A 7 13.77 -2.99 -12.32
N SER A 8 14.46 -2.61 -11.24
CA SER A 8 13.86 -2.09 -10.03
C SER A 8 13.04 -0.83 -10.26
N ILE A 9 13.40 0.05 -11.20
CA ILE A 9 12.72 1.36 -11.27
C ILE A 9 11.33 1.26 -11.91
N LEU A 10 11.17 0.48 -12.99
CA LEU A 10 9.85 0.23 -13.57
C LEU A 10 9.03 -0.70 -12.65
N LEU A 11 9.68 -1.65 -11.96
CA LEU A 11 9.00 -2.67 -11.18
C LEU A 11 8.71 -2.28 -9.71
N SER A 12 9.54 -1.51 -9.00
CA SER A 12 9.27 -1.07 -7.61
C SER A 12 8.21 0.04 -7.52
N ILE A 13 7.98 0.72 -8.63
CA ILE A 13 6.92 1.72 -8.80
C ILE A 13 5.55 1.05 -9.02
N LEU A 14 5.53 -0.24 -9.41
CA LEU A 14 4.30 -1.01 -9.68
C LEU A 14 4.09 -2.21 -8.71
N ILE A 15 5.17 -2.74 -8.10
CA ILE A 15 5.13 -3.78 -7.06
C ILE A 15 4.99 -3.12 -5.69
N PHE A 16 3.79 -3.20 -5.13
CA PHE A 16 3.54 -2.86 -3.71
C PHE A 16 3.57 -4.09 -2.78
N SER A 17 4.07 -5.25 -3.25
CA SER A 17 4.17 -6.49 -2.46
C SER A 17 5.56 -6.79 -1.89
N THR A 18 6.66 -6.14 -2.34
CA THR A 18 8.04 -6.41 -1.83
C THR A 18 9.07 -5.23 -1.84
N ALA A 19 9.34 -4.64 -0.66
CA ALA A 19 10.62 -4.01 -0.23
C ALA A 19 11.10 -2.62 -0.80
N CYS A 20 12.40 -2.26 -0.61
CA CYS A 20 12.96 -0.89 -0.30
C CYS A 20 14.31 -0.53 -1.04
N SER A 21 14.98 0.66 -1.05
CA SER A 21 14.89 2.03 -0.42
C SER A 21 15.82 3.10 -1.09
N GLY A 22 15.46 4.41 -1.11
CA GLY A 22 16.29 5.60 -1.52
C GLY A 22 16.04 6.18 -2.94
N GLY A 23 15.78 7.47 -3.28
CA GLY A 23 15.59 8.78 -2.59
C GLY A 23 15.88 10.02 -3.52
N GLU A 24 15.16 11.17 -3.39
CA GLU A 24 15.33 12.48 -4.15
C GLU A 24 15.15 12.45 -5.70
N GLY A 25 14.99 13.54 -6.49
CA GLY A 25 14.79 15.00 -6.24
C GLY A 25 14.25 15.80 -7.48
N PRO A 26 14.02 17.15 -7.46
CA PRO A 26 12.79 17.74 -8.05
C PRO A 26 12.88 18.91 -9.10
N ARG A 27 11.74 19.20 -9.81
CA ARG A 27 11.21 20.55 -10.18
C ARG A 27 9.82 20.57 -10.89
N GLU A 28 8.85 21.31 -10.30
CA GLU A 28 7.82 22.27 -10.82
C GLU A 28 7.21 22.19 -12.27
N VAL A 29 5.94 22.55 -12.59
CA VAL A 29 4.78 23.19 -11.88
C VAL A 29 3.40 22.72 -12.46
N SER A 30 2.30 23.00 -11.73
CA SER A 30 0.92 23.37 -12.20
C SER A 30 -0.24 22.33 -12.24
N ALA A 31 -1.27 22.65 -11.44
CA ALA A 31 -2.46 21.89 -11.04
C ALA A 31 -3.57 21.59 -12.08
N VAL A 32 -4.46 20.63 -11.74
CA VAL A 32 -5.95 20.80 -11.71
C VAL A 32 -6.65 19.67 -10.90
N THR A 33 -7.87 19.94 -10.44
CA THR A 33 -8.84 19.15 -9.63
C THR A 33 -9.32 17.82 -10.26
N SER A 34 -9.99 16.88 -9.57
CA SER A 34 -10.45 16.74 -8.16
C SER A 34 -10.68 15.27 -7.81
N SER A 35 -10.55 14.88 -6.52
CA SER A 35 -10.91 13.54 -6.02
C SER A 35 -12.38 13.41 -5.66
N ALA A 36 -13.04 12.38 -6.20
CA ALA A 36 -14.24 11.74 -5.65
C ALA A 36 -13.96 10.23 -5.61
N LYS A 37 -14.63 9.45 -4.74
CA LYS A 37 -14.50 7.97 -4.75
C LYS A 37 -14.80 7.47 -6.17
N SER A 38 -13.78 6.99 -6.87
CA SER A 38 -13.91 6.42 -8.21
C SER A 38 -14.46 4.99 -8.09
N THR A 39 -15.79 4.90 -7.96
CA THR A 39 -16.58 3.66 -7.92
C THR A 39 -16.19 2.71 -9.05
N ASP A 40 -15.75 3.26 -10.18
CA ASP A 40 -15.27 2.57 -11.37
C ASP A 40 -14.14 1.57 -11.06
N TYR A 41 -13.09 1.96 -10.32
CA TYR A 41 -11.99 1.03 -10.01
C TYR A 41 -12.38 -0.02 -8.95
N LEU A 42 -13.35 0.28 -8.09
CA LEU A 42 -13.94 -0.70 -7.18
C LEU A 42 -14.80 -1.73 -7.93
N SER A 43 -15.42 -1.37 -9.06
CA SER A 43 -16.18 -2.32 -9.88
C SER A 43 -15.30 -3.27 -10.70
N LEU A 44 -13.99 -2.99 -10.80
CA LEU A 44 -12.98 -3.85 -11.43
C LEU A 44 -12.31 -4.85 -10.47
N MET A 45 -12.59 -4.78 -9.17
CA MET A 45 -12.04 -5.72 -8.19
C MET A 45 -12.93 -6.97 -8.05
N PRO A 46 -12.38 -8.21 -8.05
CA PRO A 46 -13.15 -9.45 -7.87
C PRO A 46 -14.07 -9.46 -6.63
N GLU A 47 -15.17 -10.22 -6.66
CA GLU A 47 -16.09 -10.39 -5.50
C GLU A 47 -15.37 -11.02 -4.29
N GLU A 48 -14.38 -11.86 -4.58
CA GLU A 48 -13.54 -12.63 -3.67
C GLU A 48 -12.38 -11.82 -3.06
N THR A 49 -12.31 -10.50 -3.33
CA THR A 49 -11.25 -9.63 -2.80
C THR A 49 -11.42 -9.46 -1.29
N ASN A 50 -10.55 -10.08 -0.48
CA ASN A 50 -10.57 -10.01 0.98
C ASN A 50 -9.50 -9.07 1.56
N ILE A 51 -8.46 -8.73 0.79
CA ILE A 51 -7.53 -7.62 1.07
C ILE A 51 -7.73 -6.55 -0.01
N LEU A 52 -7.98 -5.30 0.40
CA LEU A 52 -8.08 -4.16 -0.51
C LEU A 52 -7.35 -2.95 0.08
N PHE A 53 -6.41 -2.38 -0.68
CA PHE A 53 -5.63 -1.19 -0.32
C PHE A 53 -5.73 -0.12 -1.41
N TYR A 54 -5.74 1.15 -1.02
CA TYR A 54 -5.80 2.30 -1.93
C TYR A 54 -4.88 3.42 -1.48
N ALA A 55 -4.18 4.03 -2.44
CA ALA A 55 -3.41 5.25 -2.28
C ALA A 55 -3.72 6.25 -3.41
N ASN A 56 -4.11 7.47 -3.06
CA ASN A 56 -4.25 8.61 -3.97
C ASN A 56 -3.01 9.50 -3.89
N PHE A 57 -1.93 9.05 -4.53
CA PHE A 57 -0.67 9.79 -4.57
C PHE A 57 -0.85 11.21 -5.11
N ARG A 58 -1.70 11.43 -6.14
CA ARG A 58 -1.99 12.78 -6.67
C ARG A 58 -2.51 13.71 -5.58
N SER A 59 -3.47 13.25 -4.79
CA SER A 59 -4.05 14.06 -3.71
C SER A 59 -3.08 14.25 -2.54
N ILE A 60 -2.28 13.24 -2.18
CA ILE A 60 -1.24 13.37 -1.14
C ILE A 60 -0.22 14.44 -1.53
N LYS A 61 0.35 14.35 -2.74
CA LYS A 61 1.37 15.29 -3.26
C LYS A 61 0.88 16.75 -3.36
N GLN A 62 -0.43 17.01 -3.31
CA GLN A 62 -1.03 18.35 -3.29
C GLN A 62 -1.20 18.94 -1.87
N THR A 63 -0.83 18.21 -0.83
CA THR A 63 -0.94 18.64 0.59
C THR A 63 0.39 19.12 1.15
N SER A 64 0.35 20.01 2.15
CA SER A 64 1.56 20.59 2.74
C SER A 64 2.41 19.59 3.52
N PHE A 65 1.83 18.49 4.03
CA PHE A 65 2.60 17.40 4.64
C PHE A 65 2.94 16.28 3.65
N GLY A 66 2.11 16.06 2.62
CA GLY A 66 2.25 14.95 1.69
C GLY A 66 3.52 14.99 0.83
N ALA A 67 4.07 16.17 0.54
CA ALA A 67 5.38 16.27 -0.12
C ALA A 67 6.52 15.65 0.71
N GLU A 68 6.48 15.78 2.04
CA GLU A 68 7.45 15.14 2.93
C GLU A 68 7.16 13.63 3.09
N LEU A 69 5.90 13.23 3.14
CA LEU A 69 5.54 11.80 3.14
C LEU A 69 5.99 11.11 1.84
N SER A 70 5.84 11.76 0.68
CA SER A 70 6.37 11.27 -0.59
C SER A 70 7.89 11.17 -0.60
N ALA A 71 8.61 12.22 -0.19
CA ALA A 71 10.08 12.19 -0.13
C ALA A 71 10.60 11.09 0.82
N ARG A 72 9.98 10.91 2.00
CA ARG A 72 10.32 9.82 2.93
C ARG A 72 9.96 8.45 2.37
N PHE A 73 8.83 8.31 1.68
CA PHE A 73 8.42 7.05 1.06
C PHE A 73 9.34 6.65 -0.10
N GLU A 74 9.76 7.61 -0.94
CA GLU A 74 10.74 7.38 -2.00
C GLU A 74 12.12 7.00 -1.44
N ASP A 75 12.55 7.66 -0.36
CA ASP A 75 13.71 7.27 0.44
C ASP A 75 13.54 5.87 1.08
N GLU A 76 12.33 5.32 1.07
CA GLU A 76 12.01 3.99 1.55
C GLU A 76 11.68 2.94 0.48
N ILE A 77 11.51 3.28 -0.81
CA ILE A 77 11.25 2.31 -1.90
C ILE A 77 12.31 2.16 -3.00
N GLY A 78 13.32 3.04 -3.08
CA GLY A 78 14.43 2.86 -4.05
C GLY A 78 14.32 3.71 -5.30
N VAL A 79 13.51 4.76 -5.27
CA VAL A 79 13.36 5.71 -6.39
C VAL A 79 14.40 6.83 -6.24
N ASN A 80 15.65 6.50 -6.58
CA ASN A 80 16.72 7.46 -6.76
C ASN A 80 16.61 8.08 -8.16
N ARG A 81 16.00 9.27 -8.27
CA ARG A 81 15.88 9.96 -9.58
C ARG A 81 17.24 10.40 -10.16
N GLY A 82 18.30 10.37 -9.33
CA GLY A 82 19.69 10.54 -9.74
C GLY A 82 20.30 9.31 -10.44
N ASP A 83 19.70 8.13 -10.34
CA ASP A 83 20.19 6.96 -11.07
C ASP A 83 19.95 7.07 -12.58
N ARG A 84 20.83 6.42 -13.35
CA ARG A 84 20.78 6.47 -14.81
C ARG A 84 19.49 5.85 -15.33
N GLU A 85 19.13 4.69 -14.80
CA GLU A 85 17.97 3.90 -15.20
C GLU A 85 16.63 4.66 -15.05
N TYR A 86 16.54 5.62 -14.10
CA TYR A 86 15.35 6.47 -13.97
C TYR A 86 15.26 7.48 -15.13
N ARG A 87 16.39 8.08 -15.51
CA ARG A 87 16.47 8.99 -16.66
C ARG A 87 16.32 8.25 -17.98
N ASP A 88 16.95 7.10 -18.14
CA ASP A 88 16.87 6.30 -19.37
C ASP A 88 15.39 5.89 -19.63
N PHE A 89 14.66 5.47 -18.57
CA PHE A 89 13.20 5.24 -18.64
C PHE A 89 12.41 6.51 -18.97
N LEU A 90 12.68 7.62 -18.28
CA LEU A 90 12.00 8.92 -18.48
C LEU A 90 12.22 9.47 -19.89
N GLU A 91 13.43 9.37 -20.42
CA GLU A 91 13.82 9.87 -21.75
C GLU A 91 13.24 8.99 -22.87
N ALA A 92 13.23 7.66 -22.70
CA ALA A 92 12.65 6.74 -23.69
C ALA A 92 11.12 6.76 -23.71
N THR A 93 10.47 6.71 -22.54
CA THR A 93 9.00 6.61 -22.44
C THR A 93 8.30 7.96 -22.40
N GLY A 94 8.96 9.01 -21.90
CA GLY A 94 8.33 10.28 -21.57
C GLY A 94 7.42 10.22 -20.33
N MET A 95 7.41 9.10 -19.60
CA MET A 95 6.66 8.93 -18.36
C MET A 95 7.53 9.29 -17.17
N ASP A 96 7.06 10.21 -16.34
CA ASP A 96 7.60 10.51 -15.02
C ASP A 96 6.66 9.90 -13.98
N PRO A 97 6.96 8.75 -13.36
CA PRO A 97 5.96 8.09 -12.52
C PRO A 97 5.59 8.86 -11.25
N GLU A 98 6.42 9.82 -10.80
CA GLU A 98 6.05 10.73 -9.72
C GLU A 98 4.95 11.69 -10.18
N LYS A 99 5.03 12.20 -11.41
CA LYS A 99 4.02 13.12 -11.96
C LYS A 99 2.82 12.39 -12.56
N ASP A 100 3.04 11.21 -13.13
CA ASP A 100 2.08 10.48 -13.96
C ASP A 100 1.30 9.39 -13.23
N ILE A 101 1.76 8.85 -12.10
CA ILE A 101 0.94 7.92 -11.29
C ILE A 101 0.11 8.71 -10.26
N TYR A 102 -1.20 8.50 -10.33
CA TYR A 102 -2.21 9.25 -9.59
C TYR A 102 -2.79 8.45 -8.44
N GLU A 103 -3.25 7.23 -8.71
CA GLU A 103 -3.95 6.36 -7.78
C GLU A 103 -3.49 4.91 -7.99
N LEU A 104 -3.34 4.17 -6.89
CA LEU A 104 -3.11 2.72 -6.91
C LEU A 104 -4.18 2.04 -6.06
N TRP A 105 -4.70 0.93 -6.58
CA TRP A 105 -5.70 0.07 -5.95
C TRP A 105 -5.15 -1.36 -5.92
N PHE A 106 -4.63 -1.84 -4.79
CA PHE A 106 -4.17 -3.22 -4.64
C PHE A 106 -5.31 -4.10 -4.12
N GLY A 107 -5.54 -5.26 -4.74
CA GLY A 107 -6.49 -6.27 -4.30
C GLY A 107 -5.83 -7.65 -4.22
N SER A 108 -6.17 -8.42 -3.20
CA SER A 108 -5.89 -9.85 -3.14
C SER A 108 -7.17 -10.64 -2.86
N THR A 109 -7.28 -11.79 -3.50
CA THR A 109 -8.22 -12.87 -3.17
C THR A 109 -7.44 -14.05 -2.57
N GLY A 110 -8.15 -15.05 -2.06
CA GLY A 110 -7.56 -16.27 -1.51
C GLY A 110 -7.36 -16.23 0.00
N GLY A 111 -7.43 -17.41 0.64
CA GLY A 111 -7.37 -17.51 2.09
C GLY A 111 -5.94 -17.67 2.65
N ASP A 112 -5.08 -18.42 1.95
CA ASP A 112 -3.71 -18.67 2.39
C ASP A 112 -2.73 -17.60 1.88
N TRP A 113 -1.56 -17.48 2.50
CA TRP A 113 -0.47 -16.67 1.95
C TRP A 113 0.14 -17.31 0.69
N HIS A 114 0.11 -18.64 0.57
CA HIS A 114 0.80 -19.34 -0.53
C HIS A 114 -0.04 -19.52 -1.80
N ASP A 115 -1.36 -19.42 -1.68
CA ASP A 115 -2.34 -19.60 -2.77
C ASP A 115 -3.19 -18.31 -2.97
N ASN A 116 -2.63 -17.13 -2.66
CA ASN A 116 -3.33 -15.85 -2.86
C ASN A 116 -3.19 -15.36 -4.31
N VAL A 117 -4.26 -14.83 -4.90
CA VAL A 117 -4.27 -14.30 -6.27
C VAL A 117 -4.46 -12.78 -6.18
N SER A 118 -3.49 -12.03 -6.69
CA SER A 118 -3.25 -10.65 -6.29
C SER A 118 -2.85 -9.72 -7.44
N GLY A 119 -3.02 -8.42 -7.22
CA GLY A 119 -2.53 -7.41 -8.15
C GLY A 119 -2.95 -5.99 -7.79
N ALA A 120 -2.53 -5.04 -8.64
CA ALA A 120 -2.85 -3.63 -8.50
C ALA A 120 -3.42 -3.04 -9.80
N ILE A 121 -4.50 -2.26 -9.69
CA ILE A 121 -4.96 -1.36 -10.75
C ILE A 121 -4.33 0.00 -10.48
N ILE A 122 -3.58 0.49 -11.45
CA ILE A 122 -2.75 1.69 -11.33
C ILE A 122 -3.24 2.70 -12.36
N ARG A 123 -3.72 3.84 -11.87
CA ARG A 123 -4.25 4.94 -12.66
C ARG A 123 -3.16 6.00 -12.87
N GLY A 124 -2.94 6.38 -14.12
CA GLY A 124 -1.88 7.32 -14.46
C GLY A 124 -2.01 7.95 -15.85
N ARG A 125 -0.86 8.23 -16.48
CA ARG A 125 -0.73 8.42 -17.93
C ARG A 125 0.27 7.41 -18.45
N PHE A 126 -0.09 6.69 -19.51
CA PHE A 126 0.70 5.62 -20.08
C PHE A 126 0.73 5.71 -21.60
N ASP A 127 1.94 5.71 -22.16
CA ASP A 127 2.18 5.46 -23.59
C ASP A 127 2.53 3.97 -23.73
N GLU A 128 1.52 3.10 -23.89
CA GLU A 128 1.70 1.64 -24.02
C GLU A 128 2.81 1.31 -25.02
N LYS A 129 2.80 1.99 -26.18
CA LYS A 129 3.77 1.74 -27.25
C LYS A 129 5.20 1.97 -26.75
N LYS A 130 5.51 3.14 -26.19
CA LYS A 130 6.88 3.42 -25.73
C LYS A 130 7.29 2.62 -24.50
N ILE A 131 6.36 2.34 -23.58
CA ILE A 131 6.66 1.53 -22.38
C ILE A 131 7.01 0.10 -22.81
N VAL A 132 6.27 -0.46 -23.77
CA VAL A 132 6.56 -1.79 -24.35
C VAL A 132 7.84 -1.75 -25.17
N GLU A 133 8.07 -0.75 -26.01
CA GLU A 133 9.32 -0.59 -26.77
C GLU A 133 10.53 -0.50 -25.82
N TYR A 134 10.48 0.31 -24.76
CA TYR A 134 11.55 0.38 -23.75
C TYR A 134 11.77 -0.95 -23.04
N ILE A 135 10.70 -1.66 -22.65
CA ILE A 135 10.83 -2.99 -22.03
C ILE A 135 11.41 -4.00 -23.03
N GLU A 136 11.02 -3.96 -24.31
CA GLU A 136 11.59 -4.83 -25.34
C GLU A 136 13.07 -4.51 -25.62
N GLU A 137 13.50 -3.24 -25.62
CA GLU A 137 14.90 -2.86 -25.78
C GLU A 137 15.76 -3.25 -24.56
N GLU A 138 15.26 -3.04 -23.34
CA GLU A 138 15.94 -3.44 -22.10
C GLU A 138 15.85 -4.96 -21.82
N ARG A 139 14.92 -5.69 -22.47
CA ARG A 139 14.64 -7.13 -22.22
C ARG A 139 14.40 -7.93 -23.51
N TYR A 140 15.16 -7.69 -24.58
CA TYR A 140 15.04 -8.25 -25.94
C TYR A 140 14.72 -9.74 -26.11
N HIS A 141 14.81 -10.57 -25.07
CA HIS A 141 14.55 -12.01 -25.09
C HIS A 141 13.62 -12.52 -23.97
N ARG A 142 12.88 -11.64 -23.27
CA ARG A 142 12.08 -12.02 -22.07
C ARG A 142 10.68 -11.43 -21.92
N LEU A 143 10.25 -10.52 -22.80
CA LEU A 143 8.86 -10.04 -22.79
C LEU A 143 7.99 -11.00 -23.60
N ARG A 144 7.11 -11.76 -22.94
CA ARG A 144 6.09 -12.59 -23.61
C ARG A 144 4.80 -11.80 -23.73
N GLN A 145 4.10 -11.96 -24.84
CA GLN A 145 2.79 -11.33 -25.09
C GLN A 145 1.74 -12.42 -25.32
N THR A 146 0.65 -12.38 -24.56
CA THR A 146 -0.55 -13.21 -24.79
C THR A 146 -1.77 -12.33 -25.01
N ASN A 147 -2.67 -12.71 -25.90
CA ASN A 147 -3.91 -11.96 -26.13
C ASN A 147 -5.05 -12.57 -25.30
N TYR A 148 -5.62 -11.78 -24.39
CA TYR A 148 -6.80 -12.15 -23.61
C TYR A 148 -7.93 -11.16 -23.87
N ARG A 149 -9.03 -11.64 -24.48
CA ARG A 149 -10.23 -10.84 -24.82
C ARG A 149 -9.95 -9.53 -25.59
N GLY A 150 -8.85 -9.46 -26.34
CA GLY A 150 -8.41 -8.28 -27.09
C GLY A 150 -7.58 -7.27 -26.30
N HIS A 151 -7.18 -7.58 -25.06
CA HIS A 151 -6.04 -6.93 -24.39
C HIS A 151 -4.80 -7.80 -24.56
N LYS A 152 -3.62 -7.15 -24.56
CA LYS A 152 -2.34 -7.84 -24.47
C LYS A 152 -1.95 -7.95 -22.99
N ILE A 153 -1.79 -9.17 -22.50
CA ILE A 153 -1.13 -9.44 -21.23
C ILE A 153 0.35 -9.67 -21.54
N TYR A 154 1.19 -8.82 -20.96
CA TYR A 154 2.64 -8.80 -21.06
C TYR A 154 3.21 -9.52 -19.83
N ASN A 155 4.02 -10.56 -20.04
CA ASN A 155 4.70 -11.35 -19.00
C ASN A 155 6.21 -11.05 -19.07
N ILE A 156 6.82 -10.68 -17.93
CA ILE A 156 8.26 -10.41 -17.83
C ILE A 156 8.94 -11.59 -17.14
N GLU A 157 9.62 -12.46 -17.88
CA GLU A 157 10.35 -13.59 -17.28
C GLU A 157 11.57 -13.13 -16.46
N ASP A 158 11.67 -13.52 -15.18
CA ASP A 158 12.95 -13.46 -14.45
C ASP A 158 13.47 -14.82 -13.97
N ASN A 159 14.25 -15.44 -14.85
CA ASN A 159 15.01 -16.67 -14.61
C ASN A 159 15.93 -16.67 -13.37
N ASN A 160 16.07 -15.56 -12.64
CA ASN A 160 16.82 -15.46 -11.38
C ASN A 160 15.95 -15.52 -10.11
N ARG A 161 14.62 -15.44 -10.20
CA ARG A 161 13.70 -15.32 -9.04
C ARG A 161 12.86 -16.56 -8.75
N GLY A 162 12.73 -17.49 -9.69
CA GLY A 162 11.87 -18.66 -9.55
C GLY A 162 10.58 -18.45 -10.33
N ASN A 163 9.44 -18.81 -9.74
CA ASN A 163 8.13 -18.78 -10.42
C ASN A 163 7.44 -17.40 -10.34
N ASP A 164 8.17 -16.38 -9.88
CA ASP A 164 7.72 -14.99 -9.65
C ASP A 164 7.70 -14.17 -10.96
N ASP A 165 7.08 -14.72 -12.01
CA ASP A 165 6.80 -13.96 -13.23
C ASP A 165 5.85 -12.78 -12.90
N THR A 166 6.09 -11.61 -13.48
CA THR A 166 5.23 -10.44 -13.28
C THR A 166 4.46 -10.15 -14.56
N GLU A 167 3.14 -10.34 -14.55
CA GLU A 167 2.27 -9.92 -15.65
C GLU A 167 1.74 -8.50 -15.48
N PHE A 168 1.49 -7.82 -16.60
CA PHE A 168 0.72 -6.57 -16.67
C PHE A 168 -0.08 -6.45 -17.97
N THR A 169 -1.09 -5.58 -17.98
CA THR A 169 -1.85 -5.20 -19.18
C THR A 169 -2.30 -3.75 -19.10
N PHE A 170 -2.39 -3.08 -20.25
CA PHE A 170 -3.07 -1.80 -20.37
C PHE A 170 -4.56 -2.05 -20.62
N LEU A 171 -5.42 -1.51 -19.77
CA LEU A 171 -6.86 -1.44 -20.05
C LEU A 171 -7.16 -0.25 -20.98
N ASN A 172 -6.41 0.84 -20.82
CA ASN A 172 -6.42 2.05 -21.63
C ASN A 172 -5.17 2.90 -21.29
N SER A 173 -5.00 4.04 -21.97
CA SER A 173 -3.87 4.98 -21.75
C SER A 173 -3.82 5.66 -20.38
N GLU A 174 -4.84 5.47 -19.53
CA GLU A 174 -4.87 5.97 -18.14
C GLU A 174 -4.85 4.85 -17.09
N THR A 175 -4.90 3.56 -17.49
CA THR A 175 -5.11 2.43 -16.56
C THR A 175 -4.27 1.21 -16.93
N VAL A 176 -3.40 0.80 -16.00
CA VAL A 176 -2.68 -0.48 -16.03
C VAL A 176 -3.24 -1.41 -14.95
N ALA A 177 -3.31 -2.70 -15.25
CA ALA A 177 -3.48 -3.77 -14.27
C ALA A 177 -2.20 -4.62 -14.24
N ILE A 178 -1.63 -4.86 -13.06
CA ILE A 178 -0.39 -5.63 -12.83
C ILE A 178 -0.61 -6.65 -11.72
N GLY A 179 -0.01 -7.84 -11.78
CA GLY A 179 -0.15 -8.89 -10.78
C GLY A 179 -0.23 -10.28 -11.40
N ASP A 180 -0.85 -11.21 -10.69
CA ASP A 180 -1.07 -12.58 -11.14
C ASP A 180 -1.94 -12.63 -12.42
N VAL A 181 -1.56 -13.44 -13.41
CA VAL A 181 -2.31 -13.58 -14.67
C VAL A 181 -3.81 -13.90 -14.49
N GLU A 182 -4.21 -14.58 -13.40
CA GLU A 182 -5.62 -14.85 -13.11
C GLU A 182 -6.35 -13.62 -12.56
N TRP A 183 -5.69 -12.86 -11.69
CA TRP A 183 -6.20 -11.57 -11.20
C TRP A 183 -6.40 -10.59 -12.37
N ILE A 184 -5.43 -10.50 -13.28
CA ILE A 184 -5.53 -9.65 -14.48
C ILE A 184 -6.68 -10.06 -15.39
N LYS A 185 -6.92 -11.37 -15.61
CA LYS A 185 -8.06 -11.84 -16.42
C LYS A 185 -9.39 -11.39 -15.81
N ASN A 186 -9.56 -11.52 -14.49
CA ASN A 186 -10.77 -11.08 -13.80
C ASN A 186 -10.98 -9.57 -13.95
N VAL A 187 -9.93 -8.76 -13.83
CA VAL A 187 -9.99 -7.30 -14.06
C VAL A 187 -10.38 -6.98 -15.51
N VAL A 188 -9.87 -7.71 -16.50
CA VAL A 188 -10.23 -7.54 -17.93
C VAL A 188 -11.69 -7.97 -18.20
N ASP A 189 -12.17 -9.03 -17.58
CA ASP A 189 -13.57 -9.48 -17.67
C ASP A 189 -14.52 -8.42 -17.10
N LEU A 190 -14.26 -7.96 -15.86
CA LEU A 190 -15.05 -6.90 -15.20
C LEU A 190 -15.00 -5.59 -15.98
N SER A 191 -13.86 -5.26 -16.62
CA SER A 191 -13.72 -4.07 -17.46
C SER A 191 -14.50 -4.12 -18.78
N LYS A 192 -15.04 -5.28 -19.19
CA LYS A 192 -15.80 -5.43 -20.44
C LYS A 192 -17.25 -5.81 -20.25
N ASP A 193 -17.50 -6.79 -19.39
CA ASP A 193 -18.83 -7.36 -19.19
C ASP A 193 -19.50 -6.79 -17.93
N GLY A 194 -18.73 -6.13 -17.07
CA GLY A 194 -19.16 -5.75 -15.73
C GLY A 194 -19.48 -6.98 -14.89
N GLY A 195 -20.50 -6.86 -14.04
CA GLY A 195 -21.01 -7.97 -13.22
C GLY A 195 -20.64 -7.81 -11.74
N LYS A 196 -20.35 -8.94 -11.10
CA LYS A 196 -20.07 -9.01 -9.66
C LYS A 196 -18.63 -8.62 -9.35
N ASN A 197 -18.45 -7.82 -8.30
CA ASN A 197 -17.17 -7.24 -7.89
C ASN A 197 -17.12 -7.10 -6.35
N VAL A 198 -16.07 -6.52 -5.79
CA VAL A 198 -15.90 -6.35 -4.32
C VAL A 198 -17.07 -5.60 -3.65
N LEU A 199 -17.84 -4.80 -4.37
CA LEU A 199 -19.04 -4.13 -3.85
C LEU A 199 -20.28 -5.05 -3.78
N SER A 200 -20.20 -6.24 -4.39
CA SER A 200 -21.19 -7.32 -4.26
C SER A 200 -20.97 -8.15 -2.98
N ASN A 201 -19.71 -8.27 -2.54
CA ASN A 201 -19.37 -8.82 -1.23
C ASN A 201 -19.86 -7.88 -0.12
N LYS A 202 -20.90 -8.30 0.61
CA LYS A 202 -21.56 -7.47 1.63
C LYS A 202 -20.65 -7.07 2.79
N THR A 203 -19.66 -7.89 3.11
CA THR A 203 -18.70 -7.63 4.20
C THR A 203 -17.73 -6.53 3.77
N MET A 204 -17.10 -6.67 2.60
CA MET A 204 -16.19 -5.67 2.06
C MET A 204 -16.90 -4.38 1.69
N ALA A 205 -18.07 -4.45 1.05
CA ALA A 205 -18.90 -3.29 0.74
C ALA A 205 -19.30 -2.49 1.99
N ARG A 206 -19.58 -3.14 3.13
CA ARG A 206 -19.80 -2.47 4.41
C ARG A 206 -18.55 -1.71 4.84
N PHE A 207 -17.40 -2.38 4.92
CA PHE A 207 -16.14 -1.78 5.36
C PHE A 207 -15.68 -0.61 4.47
N ILE A 208 -15.79 -0.73 3.13
CA ILE A 208 -15.46 0.33 2.15
C ILE A 208 -16.38 1.55 2.30
N ASN A 209 -17.62 1.35 2.76
CA ASN A 209 -18.58 2.44 3.03
C ASN A 209 -18.36 3.14 4.37
N GLU A 210 -17.67 2.54 5.35
CA GLU A 210 -17.26 3.22 6.58
C GLU A 210 -16.18 4.29 6.32
N ILE A 211 -15.33 4.09 5.30
CA ILE A 211 -14.20 4.97 4.98
C ILE A 211 -14.68 6.31 4.38
N PRO A 212 -14.25 7.47 4.91
CA PRO A 212 -14.60 8.77 4.34
C PRO A 212 -14.07 8.97 2.92
N GLY A 213 -14.88 9.56 2.03
CA GLY A 213 -14.56 9.69 0.60
C GLY A 213 -13.44 10.66 0.22
N ASN A 214 -12.79 11.30 1.19
CA ASN A 214 -11.69 12.23 1.01
C ASN A 214 -10.42 11.85 1.81
N ASP A 215 -10.34 10.61 2.30
CA ASP A 215 -9.13 10.05 2.89
C ASP A 215 -8.27 9.44 1.76
N GLN A 216 -7.01 9.85 1.68
CA GLN A 216 -6.16 9.56 0.52
C GLN A 216 -5.42 8.21 0.60
N LEU A 217 -5.37 7.59 1.77
CA LEU A 217 -4.69 6.31 1.98
C LEU A 217 -5.57 5.44 2.88
N TRP A 218 -5.98 4.26 2.41
CA TRP A 218 -6.80 3.35 3.22
C TRP A 218 -6.60 1.87 2.87
N ALA A 219 -6.94 1.00 3.81
CA ALA A 219 -6.95 -0.45 3.65
C ALA A 219 -8.16 -1.08 4.35
N VAL A 220 -8.66 -2.16 3.77
CA VAL A 220 -9.67 -3.06 4.34
C VAL A 220 -9.12 -4.49 4.23
N ILE A 221 -9.13 -5.22 5.34
CA ILE A 221 -8.70 -6.61 5.41
C ILE A 221 -9.80 -7.42 6.12
N ASN A 222 -10.36 -8.42 5.45
CA ASN A 222 -11.32 -9.36 6.03
C ASN A 222 -10.61 -10.66 6.46
N LEU A 223 -9.98 -10.61 7.63
CA LEU A 223 -9.24 -11.73 8.22
C LEU A 223 -10.13 -12.98 8.45
N SER A 224 -11.44 -12.81 8.63
CA SER A 224 -12.38 -13.93 8.81
C SER A 224 -12.54 -14.84 7.58
N GLU A 225 -12.07 -14.40 6.40
CA GLU A 225 -12.03 -15.17 5.15
C GLU A 225 -10.59 -15.65 4.82
N MET A 226 -9.68 -15.65 5.80
CA MET A 226 -8.26 -16.03 5.65
C MET A 226 -7.89 -17.24 6.52
N THR A 227 -6.85 -17.99 6.13
CA THR A 227 -6.38 -19.19 6.85
C THR A 227 -5.33 -18.86 7.92
N ASP A 228 -5.07 -19.84 8.80
CA ASP A 228 -4.13 -19.72 9.93
C ASP A 228 -2.71 -19.25 9.55
N GLY A 229 -2.29 -19.41 8.29
CA GLY A 229 -0.98 -18.99 7.78
C GLY A 229 -0.68 -17.51 8.01
N TRP A 230 -1.70 -16.65 7.96
CA TRP A 230 -1.54 -15.22 8.26
C TRP A 230 -1.22 -14.96 9.74
N THR A 231 -1.88 -15.65 10.68
CA THR A 231 -1.57 -15.55 12.12
C THR A 231 -0.15 -16.02 12.40
N GLN A 232 0.32 -17.06 11.69
CA GLN A 232 1.68 -17.57 11.82
C GLN A 232 2.74 -16.55 11.35
N LYS A 233 2.46 -15.76 10.31
CA LYS A 233 3.37 -14.69 9.86
C LYS A 233 3.37 -13.46 10.76
N ILE A 234 2.21 -13.02 11.26
CA ILE A 234 2.13 -11.94 12.27
C ILE A 234 2.95 -12.31 13.52
N ARG A 235 2.83 -13.54 14.02
CA ARG A 235 3.62 -14.07 15.14
C ARG A 235 5.13 -14.14 14.86
N GLN A 236 5.56 -14.25 13.60
CA GLN A 236 6.97 -14.28 13.22
C GLN A 236 7.58 -12.87 13.13
N GLN A 237 6.93 -11.94 12.42
CA GLN A 237 7.42 -10.58 12.19
C GLN A 237 7.23 -9.66 13.42
N GLY A 238 6.09 -9.74 14.10
CA GLY A 238 5.72 -8.88 15.22
C GLY A 238 6.43 -9.22 16.52
N SER A 239 7.72 -8.89 16.65
CA SER A 239 8.52 -9.16 17.87
C SER A 239 7.91 -8.60 19.16
N ALA A 240 7.22 -7.45 19.09
CA ALA A 240 6.56 -6.79 20.22
C ALA A 240 5.24 -7.44 20.67
N PHE A 241 4.63 -8.32 19.85
CA PHE A 241 3.33 -8.95 20.12
C PHE A 241 3.43 -10.47 20.30
N LYS A 242 4.63 -11.01 20.49
CA LYS A 242 4.86 -12.44 20.73
C LYS A 242 4.22 -12.89 22.04
N GLY A 243 3.07 -13.55 21.94
CA GLY A 243 2.33 -14.15 23.05
C GLY A 243 0.94 -13.57 23.31
N THR A 244 0.55 -12.47 22.66
CA THR A 244 -0.79 -11.89 22.84
C THR A 244 -1.83 -12.61 21.98
N LYS A 245 -2.57 -13.56 22.57
CA LYS A 245 -3.66 -14.29 21.89
C LYS A 245 -4.73 -13.39 21.28
N SER A 246 -4.97 -12.19 21.82
CA SER A 246 -6.02 -11.28 21.36
C SER A 246 -5.95 -10.93 19.87
N ILE A 247 -4.76 -10.95 19.26
CA ILE A 247 -4.58 -10.65 17.82
C ILE A 247 -4.99 -11.85 16.93
N GLU A 248 -5.02 -13.06 17.49
CA GLU A 248 -5.32 -14.30 16.76
C GLU A 248 -6.79 -14.38 16.34
N ASN A 249 -7.68 -13.71 17.08
CA ASN A 249 -9.12 -13.68 16.85
C ASN A 249 -9.61 -12.35 16.24
N MET A 250 -8.71 -11.56 15.63
CA MET A 250 -9.10 -10.37 14.86
C MET A 250 -9.81 -10.80 13.57
N GLN A 251 -11.07 -10.41 13.40
CA GLN A 251 -11.92 -10.76 12.26
C GLN A 251 -11.77 -9.80 11.07
N SER A 252 -11.45 -8.53 11.33
CA SER A 252 -11.18 -7.56 10.28
C SER A 252 -10.32 -6.39 10.77
N LEU A 253 -9.66 -5.72 9.81
CA LEU A 253 -8.90 -4.50 10.02
C LEU A 253 -9.31 -3.47 8.97
N ILE A 254 -9.70 -2.27 9.42
CA ILE A 254 -9.88 -1.08 8.58
C ILE A 254 -8.85 -0.04 9.02
N PHE A 255 -8.07 0.44 8.07
CA PHE A 255 -7.13 1.55 8.22
C PHE A 255 -7.57 2.67 7.27
N HIS A 256 -7.62 3.92 7.72
CA HIS A 256 -7.68 5.06 6.80
C HIS A 256 -6.96 6.28 7.35
N THR A 257 -6.39 7.08 6.46
CA THR A 257 -5.63 8.27 6.77
C THR A 257 -6.03 9.44 5.89
N ARG A 258 -6.27 10.60 6.51
CA ARG A 258 -6.39 11.89 5.81
C ARG A 258 -5.15 12.73 6.03
N VAL A 259 -4.47 13.06 4.94
CA VAL A 259 -3.32 13.98 4.91
C VAL A 259 -3.81 15.40 4.58
N ASP A 260 -3.34 16.40 5.32
CA ASP A 260 -3.39 17.82 4.94
C ASP A 260 -2.13 18.59 5.39
N LYS A 261 -2.18 19.26 6.54
CA LYS A 261 -1.01 19.76 7.29
C LYS A 261 -0.48 18.71 8.28
N ASP A 262 -1.30 17.72 8.59
CA ASP A 262 -0.99 16.55 9.41
C ASP A 262 -1.62 15.30 8.75
N ALA A 263 -1.19 14.11 9.16
CA ALA A 263 -1.80 12.85 8.80
C ALA A 263 -2.67 12.37 9.98
N ARG A 264 -3.99 12.48 9.85
CA ARG A 264 -4.94 11.90 10.81
C ARG A 264 -5.17 10.45 10.46
N LEU A 265 -4.70 9.58 11.33
CA LEU A 265 -4.76 8.12 11.19
C LEU A 265 -5.89 7.56 12.06
N TYR A 266 -6.77 6.79 11.43
CA TYR A 266 -7.79 5.96 12.06
C TYR A 266 -7.49 4.48 11.78
N ILE A 267 -7.59 3.65 12.82
CA ILE A 267 -7.56 2.19 12.70
C ILE A 267 -8.73 1.62 13.51
N LYS A 268 -9.50 0.72 12.89
CA LYS A 268 -10.53 -0.09 13.53
C LYS A 268 -10.18 -1.57 13.34
N GLY A 269 -10.02 -2.30 14.44
CA GLY A 269 -10.01 -3.77 14.44
C GLY A 269 -11.33 -4.30 14.99
N ASP A 270 -11.84 -5.39 14.43
CA ASP A 270 -12.99 -6.15 14.95
C ASP A 270 -12.50 -7.54 15.43
N PHE A 271 -13.04 -8.05 16.52
CA PHE A 271 -12.53 -9.22 17.25
C PHE A 271 -13.61 -10.27 17.55
N GLY A 272 -13.21 -11.47 17.96
CA GLY A 272 -14.11 -12.56 18.32
C GLY A 272 -15.06 -12.21 19.47
N THR A 273 -14.57 -11.50 20.50
CA THR A 273 -15.38 -11.05 21.63
C THR A 273 -15.02 -9.62 22.08
N ALA A 274 -15.83 -9.04 22.98
CA ALA A 274 -15.58 -7.73 23.55
C ALA A 274 -14.40 -7.72 24.53
N GLU A 275 -14.23 -8.81 25.28
CA GLU A 275 -13.15 -9.02 26.25
C GLU A 275 -11.77 -9.08 25.56
N GLU A 276 -11.72 -9.59 24.32
CA GLU A 276 -10.49 -9.62 23.50
C GLU A 276 -10.08 -8.23 23.03
N ALA A 277 -11.05 -7.43 22.59
CA ALA A 277 -10.87 -6.05 22.19
C ALA A 277 -10.47 -5.16 23.39
N GLU A 278 -11.12 -5.34 24.54
CA GLU A 278 -10.79 -4.66 25.79
C GLU A 278 -9.38 -5.02 26.27
N LEU A 279 -9.03 -6.31 26.37
CA LEU A 279 -7.70 -6.75 26.82
C LEU A 279 -6.56 -6.18 25.96
N LEU A 280 -6.74 -6.12 24.64
CA LEU A 280 -5.71 -5.53 23.77
C LEU A 280 -5.72 -3.99 23.86
N ALA A 281 -6.87 -3.34 24.01
CA ALA A 281 -6.93 -1.89 24.24
C ALA A 281 -6.29 -1.48 25.59
N GLU A 282 -6.48 -2.25 26.65
CA GLU A 282 -5.78 -2.10 27.93
C GLU A 282 -4.27 -2.32 27.76
N THR A 283 -3.87 -3.43 27.11
CA THR A 283 -2.46 -3.77 26.86
C THR A 283 -1.73 -2.65 26.12
N MET A 284 -2.34 -2.11 25.05
CA MET A 284 -1.77 -1.00 24.29
C MET A 284 -1.71 0.31 25.09
N ASN A 285 -2.71 0.60 25.93
CA ASN A 285 -2.65 1.75 26.85
C ASN A 285 -1.60 1.57 27.96
N GLY A 286 -1.35 0.34 28.42
CA GLY A 286 -0.26 -0.03 29.34
C GLY A 286 1.11 0.20 28.73
N PHE A 287 1.35 -0.28 27.50
CA PHE A 287 2.57 0.02 26.75
C PHE A 287 2.76 1.53 26.53
N LYS A 288 1.68 2.25 26.21
CA LYS A 288 1.70 3.72 26.04
C LYS A 288 2.07 4.44 27.35
N ALA A 289 1.57 3.97 28.50
CA ALA A 289 1.94 4.50 29.80
C ALA A 289 3.42 4.21 30.13
N MET A 290 3.91 3.00 29.84
CA MET A 290 5.32 2.63 30.03
C MET A 290 6.25 3.47 29.14
N ALA A 291 5.90 3.67 27.87
CA ALA A 291 6.64 4.53 26.95
C ALA A 291 6.73 5.97 27.47
N LYS A 292 5.63 6.52 28.02
CA LYS A 292 5.62 7.87 28.64
C LYS A 292 6.54 8.00 29.85
N LEU A 293 6.82 6.92 30.58
CA LEU A 293 7.82 6.90 31.65
C LEU A 293 9.26 6.89 31.09
N MET A 294 9.51 6.18 29.98
CA MET A 294 10.81 6.15 29.30
C MET A 294 11.22 7.48 28.64
N VAL A 295 10.24 8.37 28.40
CA VAL A 295 10.44 9.72 27.85
C VAL A 295 9.97 10.81 28.82
N MET A 296 10.03 10.56 30.14
CA MET A 296 9.51 11.50 31.15
C MET A 296 10.25 12.85 31.20
N ASP A 297 11.44 12.93 30.60
CA ASP A 297 12.26 14.12 30.38
C ASP A 297 11.86 14.91 29.11
N ASP A 298 11.11 14.29 28.19
CA ASP A 298 10.71 14.85 26.90
C ASP A 298 9.19 15.10 26.84
N LYS A 299 8.80 16.35 27.07
CA LYS A 299 7.41 16.79 26.99
C LYS A 299 6.80 16.57 25.60
N GLU A 300 7.55 16.78 24.52
CA GLU A 300 6.99 16.67 23.16
C GLU A 300 6.71 15.20 22.79
N ALA A 301 7.53 14.27 23.26
CA ALA A 301 7.27 12.83 23.16
C ALA A 301 6.11 12.38 24.07
N ILE A 302 5.98 12.94 25.28
CA ILE A 302 4.79 12.75 26.13
C ILE A 302 3.52 13.21 25.40
N ASP A 303 3.54 14.37 24.75
CA ASP A 303 2.37 14.95 24.08
C ASP A 303 2.00 14.19 22.79
N MET A 304 2.97 13.63 22.06
CA MET A 304 2.71 12.65 20.99
C MET A 304 2.01 11.39 21.53
N LEU A 305 2.49 10.84 22.65
CA LEU A 305 1.88 9.67 23.30
C LEU A 305 0.51 9.99 23.95
N ASN A 306 0.21 11.27 24.22
CA ASN A 306 -1.14 11.74 24.56
C ASN A 306 -2.07 11.79 23.34
N GLY A 307 -1.53 12.08 22.15
CA GLY A 307 -2.26 12.12 20.88
C GLY A 307 -2.84 10.77 20.46
N ILE A 308 -2.16 9.66 20.79
CA ILE A 308 -2.61 8.30 20.49
C ILE A 308 -3.77 7.90 21.41
N LYS A 309 -5.00 7.99 20.89
CA LYS A 309 -6.23 7.55 21.54
C LYS A 309 -6.53 6.10 21.16
N ILE A 310 -6.70 5.24 22.16
CA ILE A 310 -7.02 3.82 22.01
C ILE A 310 -8.21 3.54 22.93
N LYS A 311 -9.31 3.01 22.38
CA LYS A 311 -10.51 2.59 23.12
C LYS A 311 -11.05 1.27 22.57
N SER A 312 -11.77 0.51 23.39
CA SER A 312 -12.64 -0.60 22.97
C SER A 312 -14.11 -0.16 22.95
N GLU A 313 -14.90 -0.68 22.03
CA GLU A 313 -16.37 -0.47 21.93
C GLU A 313 -17.04 -1.78 21.46
N GLY A 314 -17.46 -2.63 22.41
CA GLY A 314 -17.87 -4.00 22.10
C GLY A 314 -16.69 -4.81 21.57
N SER A 315 -16.87 -5.57 20.49
CA SER A 315 -15.78 -6.30 19.80
C SER A 315 -14.79 -5.40 19.06
N LEU A 316 -14.99 -4.07 19.04
CA LEU A 316 -14.15 -3.16 18.27
C LEU A 316 -13.00 -2.59 19.12
N ILE A 317 -11.80 -2.50 18.54
CA ILE A 317 -10.75 -1.58 18.99
C ILE A 317 -10.66 -0.42 18.01
N LEU A 318 -10.68 0.80 18.53
CA LEU A 318 -10.62 2.03 17.76
C LEU A 318 -9.40 2.85 18.19
N ILE A 319 -8.45 2.98 17.26
CA ILE A 319 -7.22 3.76 17.44
C ILE A 319 -7.31 5.02 16.58
N ASN A 320 -7.06 6.17 17.18
CA ASN A 320 -7.05 7.47 16.51
C ASN A 320 -5.78 8.22 16.91
N THR A 321 -5.03 8.73 15.93
CA THR A 321 -3.86 9.57 16.20
C THR A 321 -3.67 10.63 15.11
N THR A 322 -2.80 11.59 15.37
CA THR A 322 -2.37 12.60 14.40
C THR A 322 -0.85 12.56 14.35
N VAL A 323 -0.32 12.40 13.14
CA VAL A 323 1.11 12.35 12.84
C VAL A 323 1.46 13.62 12.07
N ASP A 324 2.40 14.40 12.59
CA ASP A 324 2.94 15.59 11.93
C ASP A 324 4.40 15.39 11.52
N LYS A 325 5.04 16.44 11.00
CA LYS A 325 6.48 16.44 10.70
C LYS A 325 7.33 16.07 11.91
N ASN A 326 7.05 16.69 13.05
CA ASN A 326 7.84 16.53 14.28
C ASN A 326 7.77 15.09 14.82
N PHE A 327 6.73 14.32 14.49
CA PHE A 327 6.61 12.91 14.87
C PHE A 327 7.80 12.08 14.37
N PHE A 328 8.08 12.10 13.06
CA PHE A 328 9.11 11.24 12.46
C PHE A 328 10.51 11.58 12.95
N ASP A 329 10.88 12.87 12.92
CA ASP A 329 12.22 13.33 13.29
C ASP A 329 12.59 12.95 14.74
N LYS A 330 11.63 13.03 15.68
CA LYS A 330 11.83 12.59 17.07
C LYS A 330 11.89 11.09 17.22
N VAL A 331 11.03 10.33 16.55
CA VAL A 331 11.06 8.87 16.67
C VAL A 331 12.35 8.31 16.07
N ASP A 332 12.90 8.94 15.03
CA ASP A 332 14.27 8.70 14.55
C ASP A 332 15.34 9.04 15.60
N GLU A 333 15.26 10.21 16.24
CA GLU A 333 16.18 10.61 17.32
C GLU A 333 16.16 9.62 18.50
N LYS A 334 14.96 9.24 18.97
CA LYS A 334 14.82 8.30 20.10
C LYS A 334 15.24 6.88 19.70
N ARG A 335 14.92 6.41 18.48
CA ARG A 335 15.39 5.11 18.00
C ARG A 335 16.91 5.07 17.95
N LYS A 336 17.57 6.12 17.44
CA LYS A 336 19.04 6.26 17.51
C LYS A 336 19.57 6.23 18.95
N LYS A 337 18.93 6.93 19.89
CA LYS A 337 19.26 6.91 21.34
C LYS A 337 19.15 5.51 21.97
N PHE A 338 18.27 4.65 21.46
CA PHE A 338 18.05 3.27 21.91
C PHE A 338 18.61 2.19 20.97
N GLY A 339 19.50 2.54 20.03
CA GLY A 339 20.18 1.58 19.15
C GLY A 339 19.35 1.03 17.97
N GLY A 340 18.17 1.57 17.72
CA GLY A 340 17.35 1.27 16.53
C GLY A 340 17.71 2.14 15.32
N GLY A 341 17.54 1.59 14.12
CA GLY A 341 17.58 2.36 12.86
C GLY A 341 16.37 3.31 12.70
N PRO A 342 16.28 4.06 11.59
CA PRO A 342 15.20 5.02 11.36
C PRO A 342 13.81 4.39 11.32
N VAL A 343 12.77 5.23 11.37
CA VAL A 343 11.38 4.88 11.13
C VAL A 343 11.18 4.57 9.65
N LYS A 344 10.55 3.44 9.38
CA LYS A 344 9.95 3.11 8.09
C LYS A 344 8.47 3.48 8.16
N LEU A 345 7.92 3.98 7.06
CA LEU A 345 6.50 4.08 6.80
C LEU A 345 5.89 2.68 6.56
N LEU A 346 6.72 1.67 6.18
CA LEU A 346 6.36 0.26 6.01
C LEU A 346 7.29 -0.72 6.79
#